data_AF-A0A7W4GV72-F1
#
_entry.id   AF-A0A7W4GV72-F1
#
_cell.length_a   1.000
_cell.length_b   1.000
_cell.length_c   1.000
_cell.angle_alpha   90.00
_cell.angle_beta   90.00
_cell.angle_gamma   90.00
#
_symmetry.space_group_name_H-M   'P 1'
#
loop_
_entity.id
_entity.type
_entity.pdbx_description
1 polymer ?
#
loop_
_entity_poly.entity_id
_entity_poly.type
_entity_poly.pdbx_seq_one_letter_code
_entity_poly.pdbx_strand_id
1 'polypeptide(L)'
;MTLYSPVVFTDDPTVAEQSLARGWRVVSRHPDNPQVIRLTGNPVLCGIPQPTMSIANGSLDAESTPVWNYVLNWLSQHVPRPMPVVAPNDWLTELALWAAGSRDWPFGVLLTGQPVLTPQAIALMTAAKGFYVPDPAVAEAFTRSWPAPVQHLEPTPLVDLAREHPVPNTKALEGVTRVLLVAYYGGPSPTVGVQRVNYWFEQMEMLSDGAVTIDYAVATPWPDAPEHVHRVPDLWTGNLVFNGSPLSPAATTLLADGVARPYPYSRQVAGFWNWALERYFDKRDDEYDVVILSGNPYPYFDFASYARRRWTARVILDYRDPFVGNPRHTWGAEAKKDAEYLEAGWNLDADIVTVVNQGCKDVTVRGSAQTRIEIVPNGFDERVPAPPVVDRQPGSPVRFSHAGQIYKITPPDKLLEAIAGTDAEFHQIGAPVTQDFGAHVVRHPRVSREEALRLLSTTDCGVTFIGDSGIETPTKMFDYLALGLDVLILHRDLREGTAMWEMLRGVEGVYWVRDDVESIREFLATYQPRQHPEPERAEPFMRRSSTLRLIELIRELGDHGFTPPAELRAIAERSSAR
;
A
#
# COMPACT_ATOMS: atom_id res chain seq x y z
N MET A 1 23.52 7.92 17.29
CA MET A 1 23.04 6.96 18.30
C MET A 1 22.07 7.65 19.25
N THR A 2 20.82 7.19 19.27
CA THR A 2 19.80 7.56 20.24
C THR A 2 19.29 6.24 20.82
N LEU A 3 19.89 5.82 21.95
CA LEU A 3 19.58 4.55 22.60
C LEU A 3 18.23 4.62 23.33
N TYR A 4 17.43 3.55 23.19
CA TYR A 4 16.16 3.32 23.87
C TYR A 4 16.14 1.96 24.58
N SER A 5 15.39 1.85 25.67
CA SER A 5 15.17 0.58 26.39
C SER A 5 13.87 -0.09 25.95
N PRO A 6 13.90 -1.28 25.32
CA PRO A 6 12.68 -2.00 24.94
C PRO A 6 11.86 -2.43 26.16
N VAL A 7 10.54 -2.21 26.09
CA VAL A 7 9.55 -2.63 27.09
C VAL A 7 8.50 -3.50 26.40
N VAL A 8 8.63 -4.83 26.53
CA VAL A 8 7.70 -5.78 25.94
C VAL A 8 6.46 -5.90 26.80
N PHE A 9 5.30 -5.64 26.21
CA PHE A 9 4.01 -5.90 26.84
C PHE A 9 3.53 -7.28 26.43
N THR A 10 3.42 -8.20 27.39
CA THR A 10 2.97 -9.57 27.14
C THR A 10 2.54 -10.24 28.44
N ASP A 11 1.53 -11.12 28.34
CA ASP A 11 1.16 -12.06 29.40
C ASP A 11 1.68 -13.49 29.13
N ASP A 12 2.30 -13.73 27.97
CA ASP A 12 2.91 -15.03 27.63
C ASP A 12 4.23 -15.19 28.41
N PRO A 13 4.32 -16.18 29.33
CA PRO A 13 5.52 -16.38 30.13
C PRO A 13 6.75 -16.74 29.27
N THR A 14 6.55 -17.36 28.11
CA THR A 14 7.62 -17.74 27.16
C THR A 14 8.24 -16.49 26.54
N VAL A 15 7.40 -15.57 26.05
CA VAL A 15 7.85 -14.29 25.50
C VAL A 15 8.49 -13.43 26.59
N ALA A 16 7.93 -13.45 27.80
CA ALA A 16 8.49 -12.74 28.95
C ALA A 16 9.92 -13.24 29.29
N GLU A 17 10.13 -14.55 29.40
CA GLU A 17 11.44 -15.16 29.65
C GLU A 17 12.44 -14.80 28.55
N GLN A 18 12.05 -14.98 27.28
CA GLN A 18 12.90 -14.68 26.12
C GLN A 18 13.25 -13.18 26.01
N SER A 19 12.36 -12.29 26.46
CA SER A 19 12.61 -10.84 26.52
C SER A 19 13.61 -10.50 27.63
N LEU A 20 13.44 -11.09 28.82
CA LEU A 20 14.35 -10.89 29.96
C LEU A 20 15.76 -11.42 29.64
N ALA A 21 15.87 -12.50 28.88
CA ALA A 21 17.15 -13.03 28.41
C ALA A 21 17.93 -12.05 27.48
N ARG A 22 17.23 -11.13 26.80
CA ARG A 22 17.83 -10.01 26.03
C ARG A 22 18.19 -8.80 26.89
N GLY A 23 17.93 -8.85 28.20
CA GLY A 23 18.02 -7.72 29.12
C GLY A 23 16.91 -6.68 28.93
N TRP A 24 15.84 -7.02 28.18
CA TRP A 24 14.70 -6.12 27.98
C TRP A 24 13.79 -6.08 29.20
N ARG A 25 12.95 -5.05 29.27
CA ARG A 25 11.93 -4.92 30.30
C ARG A 25 10.64 -5.59 29.85
N VAL A 26 9.91 -6.18 30.79
CA VAL A 26 8.62 -6.85 30.51
C VAL A 26 7.55 -6.24 31.41
N VAL A 27 6.41 -5.91 30.80
CA VAL A 27 5.19 -5.52 31.48
C VAL A 27 4.11 -6.55 31.19
N SER A 28 3.47 -7.06 32.25
CA SER A 28 2.34 -7.99 32.18
C SER A 28 1.18 -7.47 33.02
N ARG A 29 -0.03 -7.97 32.76
CA ARG A 29 -1.18 -7.76 33.65
C ARG A 29 -0.98 -8.54 34.96
N HIS A 30 -1.56 -8.04 36.03
CA HIS A 30 -1.63 -8.75 37.29
C HIS A 30 -2.62 -9.92 37.15
N PRO A 31 -2.27 -11.16 37.55
CA PRO A 31 -3.11 -12.33 37.29
C PRO A 31 -4.51 -12.20 37.90
N ASP A 32 -4.61 -11.58 39.08
CA ASP A 32 -5.89 -11.39 39.79
C ASP A 32 -6.61 -10.07 39.43
N ASN A 33 -5.98 -9.18 38.64
CA ASN A 33 -6.57 -7.90 38.27
C ASN A 33 -6.04 -7.37 36.92
N PRO A 34 -6.78 -7.50 35.81
CA PRO A 34 -6.33 -7.04 34.50
C PRO A 34 -6.28 -5.52 34.34
N GLN A 35 -6.81 -4.73 35.28
CA GLN A 35 -6.62 -3.27 35.36
C GLN A 35 -5.36 -2.87 36.15
N VAL A 36 -4.50 -3.82 36.52
CA VAL A 36 -3.20 -3.54 37.14
C VAL A 36 -2.11 -4.17 36.28
N ILE A 37 -1.08 -3.39 35.98
CA ILE A 37 0.11 -3.85 35.27
C ILE A 37 1.32 -3.88 36.22
N ARG A 38 2.23 -4.82 35.98
CA ARG A 38 3.48 -5.00 36.72
C ARG A 38 4.67 -4.97 35.77
N LEU A 39 5.72 -4.26 36.15
CA LEU A 39 7.02 -4.28 35.47
C LEU A 39 7.91 -5.31 36.16
N THR A 40 8.49 -6.26 35.42
CA THR A 40 9.33 -7.31 36.00
C THR A 40 10.52 -6.73 36.77
N GLY A 41 10.65 -7.12 38.04
CA GLY A 41 11.68 -6.61 38.95
C GLY A 41 11.33 -5.30 39.67
N ASN A 42 10.14 -4.72 39.44
CA ASN A 42 9.66 -3.53 40.14
C ASN A 42 8.51 -3.89 41.10
N PRO A 43 8.60 -3.57 42.41
CA PRO A 43 7.49 -3.80 43.35
C PRO A 43 6.32 -2.82 43.18
N VAL A 44 6.51 -1.71 42.46
CA VAL A 44 5.45 -0.71 42.22
C VAL A 44 4.53 -1.17 41.10
N LEU A 45 3.31 -1.53 41.46
CA LEU A 45 2.20 -1.81 40.53
C LEU A 45 1.65 -0.49 39.96
N CYS A 46 1.15 -0.53 38.72
CA CYS A 46 0.51 0.62 38.07
C CYS A 46 -0.93 0.25 37.67
N GLY A 47 -1.89 1.11 38.02
CA GLY A 47 -3.28 0.96 37.57
C GLY A 47 -3.48 1.51 36.16
N ILE A 48 -4.24 0.79 35.33
CA ILE A 48 -4.74 1.26 34.03
C ILE A 48 -6.27 1.48 34.16
N PRO A 49 -6.85 2.51 33.50
CA PRO A 49 -8.26 2.84 33.72
C PRO A 49 -9.20 1.75 33.18
N GLN A 50 -8.75 0.93 32.22
CA GLN A 50 -9.51 -0.16 31.63
C GLN A 50 -8.61 -1.30 31.13
N PRO A 51 -9.10 -2.55 31.04
CA PRO A 51 -8.28 -3.72 30.68
C PRO A 51 -7.63 -3.69 29.29
N THR A 52 -8.12 -2.84 28.39
CA THR A 52 -7.65 -2.65 27.02
C THR A 52 -7.71 -1.17 26.67
N MET A 53 -6.60 -0.60 26.18
CA MET A 53 -6.60 0.75 25.63
C MET A 53 -7.22 0.74 24.24
N SER A 54 -8.39 1.38 24.09
CA SER A 54 -8.91 1.80 22.80
C SER A 54 -9.44 3.23 22.77
N ILE A 55 -8.87 4.09 21.92
CA ILE A 55 -9.21 5.51 21.80
C ILE A 55 -10.62 5.65 21.21
N ALA A 56 -10.96 4.80 20.22
CA ALA A 56 -12.30 4.69 19.65
C ALA A 56 -13.39 4.34 20.68
N ASN A 57 -13.01 3.72 21.81
CA ASN A 57 -13.90 3.39 22.92
C ASN A 57 -13.67 4.25 24.17
N GLY A 58 -13.19 5.49 23.99
CA GLY A 58 -13.14 6.49 25.07
C GLY A 58 -11.86 6.53 25.92
N SER A 59 -10.79 5.80 25.56
CA SER A 59 -9.52 5.83 26.36
C SER A 59 -8.97 7.23 26.64
N LEU A 60 -9.23 8.19 25.74
CA LEU A 60 -8.70 9.54 25.83
C LEU A 60 -9.80 10.59 26.06
N ASP A 61 -10.85 10.19 26.79
CA ASP A 61 -11.75 11.15 27.44
C ASP A 61 -11.05 11.89 28.60
N ALA A 62 -11.76 12.84 29.20
CA ALA A 62 -11.21 13.70 30.25
C ALA A 62 -10.90 12.95 31.57
N GLU A 63 -11.53 11.80 31.83
CA GLU A 63 -11.38 11.03 33.06
C GLU A 63 -10.24 9.99 32.96
N SER A 64 -10.12 9.36 31.79
CA SER A 64 -9.16 8.30 31.49
C SER A 64 -7.77 8.82 31.10
N THR A 65 -7.70 9.96 30.40
CA THR A 65 -6.41 10.52 29.92
C THR A 65 -5.39 10.79 31.03
N PRO A 66 -5.76 11.33 32.21
CA PRO A 66 -4.83 11.49 33.34
C PRO A 66 -4.23 10.16 33.80
N VAL A 67 -5.03 9.08 33.82
CA VAL A 67 -4.58 7.74 34.25
C VAL A 67 -3.64 7.13 33.20
N TRP A 68 -3.95 7.23 31.91
CA TRP A 68 -3.00 6.80 30.87
C TRP A 68 -1.71 7.62 30.85
N ASN A 69 -1.77 8.93 31.15
CA ASN A 69 -0.57 9.74 31.30
C ASN A 69 0.26 9.29 32.51
N TYR A 70 -0.38 8.87 33.60
CA TYR A 70 0.29 8.24 34.73
C TYR A 70 1.00 6.94 34.32
N VAL A 71 0.39 6.10 33.47
CA VAL A 71 1.06 4.89 32.93
C VAL A 71 2.35 5.25 32.16
N LEU A 72 2.31 6.23 31.24
CA LEU A 72 3.51 6.66 30.52
C LEU A 72 4.56 7.30 31.45
N ASN A 73 4.13 8.08 32.44
CA ASN A 73 5.04 8.68 33.41
C ASN A 73 5.69 7.61 34.32
N TRP A 74 4.94 6.61 34.76
CA TRP A 74 5.44 5.46 35.52
C TRP A 74 6.46 4.63 34.72
N LEU A 75 6.19 4.37 33.43
CA LEU A 75 7.17 3.75 32.54
C LEU A 75 8.45 4.59 32.45
N SER A 76 8.33 5.91 32.28
CA SER A 76 9.47 6.84 32.20
C SER A 76 10.30 6.90 33.50
N GLN A 77 9.65 6.73 34.65
CA GLN A 77 10.29 6.74 35.97
C GLN A 77 11.15 5.48 36.21
N HIS A 78 10.75 4.35 35.64
CA HIS A 78 11.38 3.05 35.89
C HIS A 78 12.20 2.50 34.71
N VAL A 79 12.02 3.06 33.51
CA VAL A 79 12.73 2.67 32.29
C VAL A 79 13.23 3.94 31.59
N PRO A 80 14.55 4.15 31.43
CA PRO A 80 15.08 5.31 30.75
C PRO A 80 14.80 5.20 29.24
N ARG A 81 14.17 6.22 28.65
CA ARG A 81 13.79 6.27 27.21
C ARG A 81 13.09 4.96 26.78
N PRO A 82 11.90 4.67 27.33
CA PRO A 82 11.19 3.44 27.02
C PRO A 82 10.79 3.41 25.55
N MET A 83 10.93 2.24 24.93
CA MET A 83 10.39 1.91 23.62
C MET A 83 9.37 0.78 23.82
N PRO A 84 8.05 1.07 23.82
CA PRO A 84 7.03 0.03 23.90
C PRO A 84 7.21 -1.00 22.78
N VAL A 85 7.07 -2.29 23.10
CA VAL A 85 7.02 -3.38 22.13
C VAL A 85 5.74 -4.15 22.39
N VAL A 86 4.76 -4.01 21.51
CA VAL A 86 3.38 -4.49 21.70
C VAL A 86 2.97 -5.41 20.55
N ALA A 87 2.10 -6.39 20.81
CA ALA A 87 1.52 -7.18 19.75
C ALA A 87 0.41 -6.41 19.00
N PRO A 88 0.14 -6.73 17.72
CA PRO A 88 -0.97 -6.15 16.98
C PRO A 88 -2.31 -6.73 17.42
N ASN A 89 -3.33 -5.87 17.57
CA ASN A 89 -4.67 -6.19 18.11
C ASN A 89 -4.66 -6.63 19.59
N ASP A 90 -3.64 -6.23 20.34
CA ASP A 90 -3.46 -6.58 21.74
C ASP A 90 -3.92 -5.45 22.68
N TRP A 91 -4.05 -5.75 23.98
CA TRP A 91 -4.69 -4.87 24.96
C TRP A 91 -4.01 -3.50 25.15
N LEU A 92 -2.78 -3.31 24.66
CA LEU A 92 -2.08 -2.01 24.63
C LEU A 92 -1.56 -1.58 23.26
N THR A 93 -2.12 -2.09 22.15
CA THR A 93 -1.74 -1.61 20.81
C THR A 93 -1.89 -0.08 20.68
N GLU A 94 -2.99 0.51 21.17
CA GLU A 94 -3.19 1.97 21.12
C GLU A 94 -2.30 2.74 22.12
N LEU A 95 -1.72 2.11 23.16
CA LEU A 95 -0.78 2.78 24.06
C LEU A 95 0.53 3.11 23.33
N ALA A 96 1.03 2.20 22.49
CA ALA A 96 2.23 2.44 21.69
C ALA A 96 2.00 3.56 20.65
N LEU A 97 0.87 3.51 19.93
CA LEU A 97 0.47 4.53 18.96
C LEU A 97 0.28 5.91 19.62
N TRP A 98 -0.35 5.96 20.80
CA TRP A 98 -0.52 7.18 21.57
C TRP A 98 0.78 7.70 22.18
N ALA A 99 1.66 6.82 22.68
CA ALA A 99 2.98 7.22 23.18
C ALA A 99 3.83 7.88 22.07
N ALA A 100 3.78 7.35 20.85
CA ALA A 100 4.37 8.00 19.68
C ALA A 100 3.74 9.38 19.43
N GLY A 101 2.40 9.46 19.33
CA GLY A 101 1.71 10.72 19.01
C GLY A 101 1.79 11.80 20.10
N SER A 102 2.01 11.42 21.37
CA SER A 102 1.99 12.33 22.53
C SER A 102 3.36 12.64 23.14
N ARG A 103 4.34 11.73 23.01
CA ARG A 103 5.67 11.84 23.62
C ARG A 103 6.83 11.66 22.64
N ASP A 104 6.55 11.49 21.34
CA ASP A 104 7.53 11.16 20.29
C ASP A 104 8.34 9.89 20.63
N TRP A 105 7.69 8.91 21.26
CA TRP A 105 8.35 7.64 21.59
C TRP A 105 8.38 6.72 20.38
N PRO A 106 9.54 6.12 20.06
CA PRO A 106 9.56 4.98 19.15
C PRO A 106 8.89 3.78 19.82
N PHE A 107 8.43 2.86 19.00
CA PHE A 107 7.91 1.56 19.46
C PHE A 107 8.28 0.46 18.46
N GLY A 108 8.20 -0.79 18.91
CA GLY A 108 8.34 -1.97 18.09
C GLY A 108 7.08 -2.85 18.11
N VAL A 109 7.06 -3.86 17.23
CA VAL A 109 5.98 -4.85 17.17
C VAL A 109 6.46 -6.19 17.70
N LEU A 110 5.70 -6.80 18.61
CA LEU A 110 5.82 -8.20 18.99
C LEU A 110 5.00 -9.06 18.02
N LEU A 111 5.61 -10.06 17.39
CA LEU A 111 4.88 -11.07 16.60
C LEU A 111 5.12 -12.46 17.19
N THR A 112 4.07 -13.06 17.73
CA THR A 112 4.03 -14.46 18.21
C THR A 112 3.36 -15.42 17.21
N GLY A 113 2.83 -14.90 16.10
CA GLY A 113 2.16 -15.66 15.05
C GLY A 113 1.82 -14.76 13.85
N GLN A 114 1.04 -15.27 12.90
CA GLN A 114 0.51 -14.44 11.81
C GLN A 114 -0.59 -13.50 12.34
N PRO A 115 -0.43 -12.17 12.24
CA PRO A 115 -1.39 -11.23 12.82
C PRO A 115 -2.63 -11.08 11.93
N VAL A 116 -3.78 -10.82 12.57
CA VAL A 116 -4.97 -10.33 11.84
C VAL A 116 -4.67 -8.90 11.37
N LEU A 117 -4.71 -8.67 10.06
CA LEU A 117 -4.39 -7.40 9.42
C LEU A 117 -5.55 -6.39 9.53
N THR A 118 -5.86 -5.95 10.74
CA THR A 118 -6.75 -4.80 10.96
C THR A 118 -6.05 -3.48 10.57
N PRO A 119 -6.80 -2.39 10.34
CA PRO A 119 -6.22 -1.06 10.12
C PRO A 119 -5.22 -0.64 11.20
N GLN A 120 -5.59 -0.85 12.47
CA GLN A 120 -4.75 -0.59 13.64
C GLN A 120 -3.45 -1.41 13.61
N ALA A 121 -3.55 -2.71 13.30
CA ALA A 121 -2.39 -3.58 13.19
C ALA A 121 -1.47 -3.15 12.05
N ILE A 122 -2.03 -2.75 10.90
CA ILE A 122 -1.25 -2.24 9.76
C ILE A 122 -0.55 -0.94 10.15
N ALA A 123 -1.27 0.04 10.71
CA ALA A 123 -0.70 1.30 11.19
C ALA A 123 0.46 1.07 12.16
N LEU A 124 0.26 0.23 13.20
CA LEU A 124 1.31 -0.20 14.13
C LEU A 124 2.53 -0.76 13.39
N MET A 125 2.34 -1.74 12.51
CA MET A 125 3.44 -2.40 11.79
C MET A 125 4.17 -1.48 10.80
N THR A 126 3.50 -0.49 10.21
CA THR A 126 4.13 0.48 9.30
C THR A 126 4.80 1.65 10.02
N ALA A 127 4.30 2.05 11.19
CA ALA A 127 4.87 3.13 11.98
C ALA A 127 6.04 2.68 12.89
N ALA A 128 6.07 1.40 13.29
CA ALA A 128 7.10 0.84 14.16
C ALA A 128 8.54 1.03 13.65
N LYS A 129 9.48 1.06 14.60
CA LYS A 129 10.93 1.17 14.36
C LYS A 129 11.64 -0.19 14.34
N GLY A 130 10.91 -1.29 14.55
CA GLY A 130 11.40 -2.65 14.36
C GLY A 130 10.50 -3.74 14.93
N PHE A 131 10.82 -4.99 14.60
CA PHE A 131 10.06 -6.18 14.96
C PHE A 131 10.83 -7.07 15.94
N TYR A 132 10.17 -7.45 17.03
CA TYR A 132 10.55 -8.58 17.87
C TYR A 132 9.69 -9.79 17.49
N VAL A 133 10.34 -10.76 16.86
CA VAL A 133 9.71 -12.04 16.50
C VAL A 133 10.49 -13.13 17.24
N PRO A 134 9.93 -13.75 18.30
CA PRO A 134 10.69 -14.71 19.10
C PRO A 134 10.86 -16.07 18.40
N ASP A 135 9.92 -16.44 17.53
CA ASP A 135 9.95 -17.66 16.70
C ASP A 135 10.51 -17.35 15.29
N PRO A 136 11.66 -17.93 14.88
CA PRO A 136 12.21 -17.77 13.53
C PRO A 136 11.26 -18.22 12.41
N ALA A 137 10.41 -19.23 12.63
CA ALA A 137 9.48 -19.72 11.61
C ALA A 137 8.36 -18.70 11.37
N VAL A 138 7.88 -18.02 12.42
CA VAL A 138 6.97 -16.88 12.31
C VAL A 138 7.65 -15.72 11.58
N ALA A 139 8.92 -15.44 11.87
CA ALA A 139 9.68 -14.37 11.21
C ALA A 139 9.82 -14.60 9.70
N GLU A 140 10.18 -15.82 9.27
CA GLU A 140 10.29 -16.20 7.86
C GLU A 140 8.91 -16.18 7.17
N ALA A 141 7.87 -16.71 7.81
CA ALA A 141 6.51 -16.71 7.28
C ALA A 141 5.96 -15.28 7.09
N PHE A 142 6.14 -14.42 8.09
CA PHE A 142 5.72 -13.01 8.03
C PHE A 142 6.53 -12.22 7.00
N THR A 143 7.85 -12.36 6.95
CA THR A 143 8.69 -11.64 5.97
C THR A 143 8.34 -12.00 4.52
N ARG A 144 7.84 -13.22 4.25
CA ARG A 144 7.36 -13.63 2.92
C ARG A 144 5.97 -13.09 2.56
N SER A 145 5.12 -12.77 3.54
CA SER A 145 3.74 -12.32 3.33
C SER A 145 3.58 -10.80 3.44
N TRP A 146 4.39 -10.14 4.27
CA TRP A 146 4.35 -8.71 4.54
C TRP A 146 4.89 -7.89 3.33
N PRO A 147 4.19 -6.83 2.89
CA PRO A 147 4.56 -6.10 1.68
C PRO A 147 5.60 -4.99 1.90
N ALA A 148 6.19 -4.86 3.10
CA ALA A 148 7.18 -3.83 3.44
C ALA A 148 8.38 -4.43 4.19
N PRO A 149 9.50 -3.71 4.34
CA PRO A 149 10.67 -4.18 5.10
C PRO A 149 10.36 -4.60 6.53
N VAL A 150 10.95 -5.73 6.94
CA VAL A 150 10.94 -6.23 8.33
C VAL A 150 12.32 -5.97 8.93
N GLN A 151 12.48 -4.85 9.61
CA GLN A 151 13.68 -4.56 10.39
C GLN A 151 13.56 -5.22 11.76
N HIS A 152 14.43 -6.18 12.09
CA HIS A 152 14.44 -6.80 13.42
C HIS A 152 15.09 -5.90 14.47
N LEU A 153 14.53 -5.91 15.69
CA LEU A 153 15.14 -5.25 16.84
C LEU A 153 16.36 -6.04 17.34
N GLU A 154 17.47 -5.34 17.57
CA GLU A 154 18.71 -5.93 18.10
C GLU A 154 18.47 -6.63 19.45
N PRO A 155 19.03 -7.83 19.70
CA PRO A 155 18.87 -8.56 20.96
C PRO A 155 19.76 -8.00 22.09
N THR A 156 19.80 -6.68 22.23
CA THR A 156 20.64 -5.92 23.17
C THR A 156 19.76 -5.17 24.19
N PRO A 157 20.22 -4.93 25.43
CA PRO A 157 19.42 -4.23 26.46
C PRO A 157 19.01 -2.80 26.08
N LEU A 158 19.73 -2.19 25.14
CA LEU A 158 19.48 -0.88 24.56
C LEU A 158 19.58 -0.99 23.04
N VAL A 159 18.50 -0.63 22.34
CA VAL A 159 18.47 -0.59 20.88
C VAL A 159 18.89 0.79 20.41
N ASP A 160 19.85 0.89 19.50
CA ASP A 160 20.10 2.13 18.77
C ASP A 160 19.15 2.23 17.58
N LEU A 161 18.44 3.35 17.49
CA LEU A 161 17.59 3.63 16.34
C LEU A 161 18.29 4.59 15.39
N ALA A 162 18.31 4.24 14.12
CA ALA A 162 18.77 5.12 13.06
C ALA A 162 18.04 6.47 13.15
N ARG A 163 18.80 7.56 13.07
CA ARG A 163 18.20 8.89 12.97
C ARG A 163 17.60 9.01 11.59
N GLU A 164 16.35 9.42 11.52
CA GLU A 164 15.73 9.76 10.24
C GLU A 164 16.50 10.95 9.65
N HIS A 165 16.86 10.84 8.36
CA HIS A 165 17.56 11.91 7.66
C HIS A 165 16.60 13.10 7.50
N PRO A 166 17.02 14.34 7.81
CA PRO A 166 16.17 15.50 7.61
C PRO A 166 15.97 15.70 6.10
N VAL A 167 14.73 15.57 5.63
CA VAL A 167 14.39 15.90 4.24
C VAL A 167 14.55 17.42 4.06
N PRO A 168 15.29 17.89 3.04
CA PRO A 168 15.41 19.32 2.75
C PRO A 168 14.04 20.00 2.63
N ASN A 169 13.96 21.31 2.92
CA ASN A 169 12.75 22.07 2.60
C ASN A 169 12.69 22.33 1.10
N THR A 170 11.51 22.13 0.53
CA THR A 170 11.24 22.21 -0.90
C THR A 170 10.60 23.57 -1.22
N LYS A 171 11.29 24.44 -1.95
CA LYS A 171 10.79 25.78 -2.31
C LYS A 171 10.46 25.91 -3.79
N ALA A 172 9.51 26.78 -4.12
CA ALA A 172 9.16 27.10 -5.51
C ALA A 172 10.40 27.49 -6.32
N LEU A 173 10.48 26.97 -7.55
CA LEU A 173 11.57 27.22 -8.49
C LEU A 173 10.97 27.76 -9.79
N GLU A 174 11.54 28.84 -10.33
CA GLU A 174 11.05 29.43 -11.57
C GLU A 174 11.26 28.46 -12.74
N GLY A 175 10.18 28.16 -13.48
CA GLY A 175 10.20 27.27 -14.65
C GLY A 175 10.22 25.76 -14.35
N VAL A 176 10.05 25.34 -13.08
CA VAL A 176 10.01 23.93 -12.67
C VAL A 176 8.72 23.65 -11.91
N THR A 177 7.93 22.68 -12.36
CA THR A 177 6.72 22.25 -11.64
C THR A 177 7.10 21.34 -10.48
N ARG A 178 6.70 21.71 -9.26
CA ARG A 178 6.96 20.94 -8.04
C ARG A 178 5.81 20.01 -7.71
N VAL A 179 6.11 18.72 -7.62
CA VAL A 179 5.15 17.66 -7.34
C VAL A 179 5.38 17.08 -5.96
N LEU A 180 4.34 16.98 -5.14
CA LEU A 180 4.31 16.06 -4.01
C LEU A 180 3.51 14.81 -4.40
N LEU A 181 4.19 13.68 -4.52
CA LEU A 181 3.55 12.37 -4.59
C LEU A 181 3.26 11.89 -3.17
N VAL A 182 2.04 11.41 -2.92
CA VAL A 182 1.63 10.82 -1.64
C VAL A 182 1.05 9.44 -1.91
N ALA A 183 1.65 8.42 -1.31
CA ALA A 183 1.10 7.07 -1.31
C ALA A 183 1.41 6.39 0.03
N TYR A 184 0.44 5.67 0.60
CA TYR A 184 0.62 5.04 1.92
C TYR A 184 1.81 4.06 1.95
N TYR A 185 1.95 3.26 0.90
CA TYR A 185 3.02 2.29 0.74
C TYR A 185 4.05 2.81 -0.28
N GLY A 186 5.33 2.72 0.07
CA GLY A 186 6.46 3.08 -0.79
C GLY A 186 7.66 2.13 -0.61
N GLY A 187 8.76 2.43 -1.30
CA GLY A 187 10.03 1.71 -1.13
C GLY A 187 9.99 0.27 -1.61
N PRO A 188 10.79 -0.65 -1.04
CA PRO A 188 11.05 -1.99 -1.60
C PRO A 188 9.87 -2.99 -1.43
N SER A 189 8.64 -2.53 -1.63
CA SER A 189 7.45 -3.37 -1.71
C SER A 189 7.40 -4.10 -3.06
N PRO A 190 7.13 -5.42 -3.08
CA PRO A 190 6.95 -6.18 -4.32
C PRO A 190 5.56 -5.97 -4.96
N THR A 191 4.72 -5.06 -4.43
CA THR A 191 3.37 -4.85 -4.94
C THR A 191 3.38 -3.93 -6.16
N VAL A 192 2.64 -4.30 -7.22
CA VAL A 192 2.55 -3.53 -8.48
C VAL A 192 2.18 -2.07 -8.23
N GLY A 193 1.26 -1.82 -7.29
CA GLY A 193 0.81 -0.49 -6.92
C GLY A 193 1.93 0.40 -6.41
N VAL A 194 2.82 -0.13 -5.56
CA VAL A 194 4.00 0.59 -5.04
C VAL A 194 5.07 0.76 -6.10
N GLN A 195 5.35 -0.28 -6.87
CA GLN A 195 6.39 -0.21 -7.90
C GLN A 195 6.07 0.85 -8.98
N ARG A 196 4.79 1.15 -9.26
CA ARG A 196 4.37 2.23 -10.17
C ARG A 196 4.69 3.62 -9.61
N VAL A 197 4.34 3.89 -8.35
CA VAL A 197 4.61 5.19 -7.71
C VAL A 197 6.10 5.39 -7.42
N ASN A 198 6.84 4.33 -7.10
CA ASN A 198 8.31 4.39 -7.03
C ASN A 198 8.91 4.72 -8.40
N TYR A 199 8.46 4.07 -9.48
CA TYR A 199 8.93 4.39 -10.83
C TYR A 199 8.70 5.88 -11.17
N TRP A 200 7.53 6.43 -10.81
CA TRP A 200 7.25 7.86 -10.98
C TRP A 200 8.25 8.72 -10.23
N PHE A 201 8.43 8.48 -8.93
CA PHE A 201 9.42 9.21 -8.13
C PHE A 201 10.85 9.10 -8.70
N GLU A 202 11.27 7.89 -9.11
CA GLU A 202 12.61 7.59 -9.61
C GLU A 202 12.89 8.13 -11.02
N GLN A 203 11.87 8.38 -11.86
CA GLN A 203 12.04 8.65 -13.29
C GLN A 203 11.39 9.95 -13.78
N MET A 204 10.46 10.56 -13.05
CA MET A 204 9.69 11.71 -13.52
C MET A 204 10.56 12.94 -13.83
N GLU A 205 11.60 13.20 -13.01
CA GLU A 205 12.53 14.30 -13.26
C GLU A 205 13.36 14.06 -14.53
N MET A 206 13.90 12.85 -14.70
CA MET A 206 14.64 12.45 -15.90
C MET A 206 13.77 12.51 -17.16
N LEU A 207 12.56 11.94 -17.11
CA LEU A 207 11.64 11.88 -18.25
C LEU A 207 10.97 13.23 -18.58
N SER A 208 11.11 14.23 -17.71
CA SER A 208 10.65 15.60 -17.95
C SER A 208 11.78 16.58 -18.28
N ASP A 209 13.00 16.09 -18.47
CA ASP A 209 14.22 16.89 -18.68
C ASP A 209 14.43 17.96 -17.58
N GLY A 210 14.09 17.63 -16.33
CA GLY A 210 14.16 18.54 -15.18
C GLY A 210 13.03 19.56 -15.06
N ALA A 211 12.04 19.56 -15.97
CA ALA A 211 10.90 20.47 -15.89
C ALA A 211 9.91 20.12 -14.75
N VAL A 212 10.00 18.91 -14.20
CA VAL A 212 9.21 18.45 -13.06
C VAL A 212 10.14 17.86 -12.00
N THR A 213 10.12 18.39 -10.79
CA THR A 213 10.81 17.82 -9.62
C THR A 213 9.78 17.20 -8.67
N ILE A 214 10.12 16.08 -8.03
CA ILE A 214 9.17 15.29 -7.25
C ILE A 214 9.69 14.94 -5.85
N ASP A 215 8.91 15.30 -4.84
CA ASP A 215 9.04 14.79 -3.47
C ASP A 215 8.02 13.67 -3.23
N TYR A 216 8.27 12.76 -2.29
CA TYR A 216 7.43 11.57 -2.07
C TYR A 216 7.14 11.29 -0.59
N ALA A 217 5.88 11.46 -0.17
CA ALA A 217 5.41 11.17 1.18
C ALA A 217 4.82 9.75 1.32
N VAL A 218 5.30 9.00 2.32
CA VAL A 218 4.95 7.58 2.57
C VAL A 218 4.74 7.27 4.05
N ALA A 219 3.86 6.32 4.37
CA ALA A 219 3.64 5.84 5.74
C ALA A 219 4.60 4.70 6.14
N THR A 220 4.96 3.85 5.17
CA THR A 220 5.82 2.68 5.39
C THR A 220 7.27 3.04 5.67
N PRO A 221 8.03 2.19 6.41
CA PRO A 221 9.47 2.32 6.52
C PRO A 221 10.13 2.06 5.15
N TRP A 222 11.06 2.93 4.79
CA TRP A 222 11.93 2.78 3.62
C TRP A 222 13.39 2.87 4.13
N PRO A 223 14.06 1.74 4.39
CA PRO A 223 15.48 1.70 4.72
C PRO A 223 16.28 2.32 3.58
N ASP A 224 17.22 3.20 3.90
CA ASP A 224 18.06 3.91 2.92
C ASP A 224 17.23 4.66 1.87
N ALA A 225 16.14 5.30 2.33
CA ALA A 225 15.29 6.14 1.48
C ALA A 225 16.11 7.24 0.78
N PRO A 226 15.86 7.50 -0.51
CA PRO A 226 16.46 8.62 -1.22
C PRO A 226 16.19 9.98 -0.56
N GLU A 227 17.00 10.97 -0.92
CA GLU A 227 16.66 12.37 -0.70
C GLU A 227 15.27 12.67 -1.31
N HIS A 228 14.52 13.61 -0.74
CA HIS A 228 13.13 13.93 -1.10
C HIS A 228 12.04 12.90 -0.71
N VAL A 229 12.37 11.82 0.03
CA VAL A 229 11.35 10.92 0.61
C VAL A 229 10.95 11.33 2.04
N HIS A 230 9.70 11.75 2.22
CA HIS A 230 9.11 12.09 3.51
C HIS A 230 8.45 10.88 4.16
N ARG A 231 9.06 10.32 5.21
CA ARG A 231 8.39 9.32 6.06
C ARG A 231 7.45 10.01 7.05
N VAL A 232 6.14 9.77 6.92
CA VAL A 232 5.10 10.30 7.81
C VAL A 232 4.34 9.11 8.40
N PRO A 233 4.64 8.64 9.63
CA PRO A 233 4.01 7.44 10.19
C PRO A 233 2.48 7.58 10.37
N ASP A 234 1.73 6.53 10.01
CA ASP A 234 0.31 6.43 10.42
C ASP A 234 0.21 5.88 11.83
N LEU A 235 -0.24 6.71 12.79
CA LEU A 235 -0.51 6.30 14.17
C LEU A 235 -2.00 5.98 14.41
N TRP A 236 -2.79 5.82 13.35
CA TRP A 236 -4.23 5.58 13.37
C TRP A 236 -4.96 6.62 14.25
N THR A 237 -5.79 6.21 15.22
CA THR A 237 -6.44 7.09 16.20
C THR A 237 -5.46 7.97 16.98
N GLY A 238 -4.19 7.56 17.12
CA GLY A 238 -3.11 8.37 17.70
C GLY A 238 -2.76 9.63 16.90
N ASN A 239 -3.12 9.72 15.61
CA ASN A 239 -2.93 10.93 14.81
C ASN A 239 -3.82 12.09 15.29
N LEU A 240 -4.94 11.80 15.94
CA LEU A 240 -5.89 12.80 16.45
C LEU A 240 -5.46 13.45 17.77
N VAL A 241 -4.35 13.01 18.35
CA VAL A 241 -3.92 13.42 19.69
C VAL A 241 -2.80 14.46 19.64
N PHE A 242 -2.87 15.42 20.57
CA PHE A 242 -1.94 16.55 20.66
C PHE A 242 -1.34 16.63 22.08
N ASN A 243 -0.01 16.62 22.18
CA ASN A 243 0.74 16.91 23.41
C ASN A 243 0.29 16.14 24.68
N GLY A 244 -0.21 14.91 24.52
CA GLY A 244 -0.71 14.07 25.62
C GLY A 244 -1.98 14.57 26.32
N SER A 245 -2.66 15.55 25.74
CA SER A 245 -3.97 16.04 26.21
C SER A 245 -5.10 15.05 25.82
N PRO A 246 -6.29 15.14 26.45
CA PRO A 246 -7.48 14.42 25.99
C PRO A 246 -7.81 14.77 24.54
N LEU A 247 -8.62 13.94 23.87
CA LEU A 247 -9.12 14.30 22.55
C LEU A 247 -9.87 15.64 22.61
N SER A 248 -9.60 16.52 21.64
CA SER A 248 -10.36 17.75 21.50
C SER A 248 -11.82 17.43 21.17
N PRO A 249 -12.79 18.30 21.50
CA PRO A 249 -14.19 18.06 21.13
C PRO A 249 -14.39 17.75 19.64
N ALA A 250 -13.64 18.45 18.77
CA ALA A 250 -13.66 18.19 17.33
C ALA A 250 -13.12 16.81 16.94
N ALA A 251 -12.01 16.36 17.57
CA ALA A 251 -11.46 15.03 17.34
C ALA A 251 -12.40 13.92 17.86
N THR A 252 -13.04 14.14 19.01
CA THR A 252 -14.04 13.23 19.58
C THR A 252 -15.27 13.11 18.66
N THR A 253 -15.80 14.23 18.15
CA THR A 253 -16.89 14.22 17.16
C THR A 253 -16.48 13.51 15.87
N LEU A 254 -15.32 13.83 15.30
CA LEU A 254 -14.81 13.18 14.09
C LEU A 254 -14.70 11.66 14.25
N LEU A 255 -14.18 11.20 15.39
CA LEU A 255 -14.03 9.78 15.70
C LEU A 255 -15.38 9.10 15.90
N ALA A 256 -16.31 9.73 16.62
CA ALA A 256 -17.66 9.21 16.81
C ALA A 256 -18.42 9.11 15.48
N ASP A 257 -18.41 10.17 14.67
CA ASP A 257 -19.01 10.21 13.33
C ASP A 257 -18.41 9.11 12.45
N GLY A 258 -17.07 9.06 12.35
CA GLY A 258 -16.35 8.08 11.55
C GLY A 258 -16.55 6.62 11.98
N VAL A 259 -16.98 6.36 13.21
CA VAL A 259 -17.38 5.03 13.70
C VAL A 259 -18.86 4.74 13.44
N ALA A 260 -19.73 5.76 13.47
CA ALA A 260 -21.18 5.65 13.26
C ALA A 260 -21.59 5.54 11.79
N ARG A 261 -20.70 5.91 10.85
CA ARG A 261 -20.97 5.84 9.39
C ARG A 261 -21.24 4.41 8.89
N PRO A 262 -22.18 4.23 7.93
CA PRO A 262 -22.34 2.97 7.19
C PRO A 262 -21.05 2.51 6.48
N TYR A 263 -20.23 3.44 5.97
CA TYR A 263 -18.83 3.18 5.62
C TYR A 263 -17.91 3.80 6.69
N PRO A 264 -17.44 3.01 7.68
CA PRO A 264 -16.61 3.54 8.76
C PRO A 264 -15.17 3.72 8.28
N TYR A 265 -14.85 4.89 7.69
CA TYR A 265 -13.50 5.22 7.22
C TYR A 265 -12.45 5.18 8.36
N SER A 266 -12.88 5.44 9.61
CA SER A 266 -12.07 5.25 10.83
C SER A 266 -11.55 3.82 11.01
N ARG A 267 -12.24 2.84 10.42
CA ARG A 267 -11.90 1.40 10.40
C ARG A 267 -11.29 0.98 9.06
N GLN A 268 -10.59 1.90 8.40
CA GLN A 268 -9.81 1.65 7.19
C GLN A 268 -8.36 2.03 7.45
N VAL A 269 -7.43 1.40 6.73
CA VAL A 269 -6.01 1.82 6.76
C VAL A 269 -5.94 3.28 6.32
N ALA A 270 -5.02 4.07 6.90
CA ALA A 270 -4.92 5.51 6.65
C ALA A 270 -6.13 6.37 7.06
N GLY A 271 -7.12 5.81 7.79
CA GLY A 271 -8.37 6.49 8.15
C GLY A 271 -8.23 7.81 8.92
N PHE A 272 -7.05 8.10 9.47
CA PHE A 272 -6.68 9.38 10.08
C PHE A 272 -5.29 9.86 9.65
N TRP A 273 -4.72 9.32 8.56
CA TRP A 273 -3.33 9.60 8.18
C TRP A 273 -3.14 10.98 7.56
N ASN A 274 -4.18 11.57 6.96
CA ASN A 274 -4.16 12.98 6.53
C ASN A 274 -3.76 13.90 7.70
N TRP A 275 -4.28 13.69 8.91
CA TRP A 275 -3.89 14.47 10.11
C TRP A 275 -2.42 14.32 10.50
N ALA A 276 -1.74 13.23 10.11
CA ALA A 276 -0.29 13.11 10.27
C ALA A 276 0.45 13.89 9.17
N LEU A 277 -0.01 13.82 7.93
CA LEU A 277 0.53 14.57 6.78
C LEU A 277 0.40 16.09 7.00
N GLU A 278 -0.78 16.59 7.37
CA GLU A 278 -1.04 18.02 7.64
C GLU A 278 -0.09 18.53 8.73
N ARG A 279 -0.02 17.86 9.88
CA ARG A 279 0.89 18.23 11.00
C ARG A 279 2.37 18.08 10.68
N TYR A 280 2.73 17.27 9.69
CA TYR A 280 4.11 17.13 9.22
C TYR A 280 4.49 18.31 8.33
N PHE A 281 3.64 18.66 7.36
CA PHE A 281 3.87 19.76 6.42
C PHE A 281 3.62 21.16 7.02
N ASP A 282 2.77 21.30 8.03
CA ASP A 282 2.59 22.56 8.78
C ASP A 282 3.84 23.00 9.54
N LYS A 283 4.69 22.04 9.94
CA LYS A 283 5.99 22.29 10.59
C LYS A 283 7.11 22.59 9.60
N ARG A 284 6.80 22.56 8.29
CA ARG A 284 7.76 22.67 7.20
C ARG A 284 7.38 23.83 6.31
N ASP A 285 8.40 24.36 5.66
CA ASP A 285 8.28 25.52 4.79
C ASP A 285 8.25 25.09 3.31
N ASP A 286 7.62 23.94 3.04
CA ASP A 286 7.52 23.36 1.69
C ASP A 286 6.47 24.07 0.83
N GLU A 287 6.66 24.01 -0.49
CA GLU A 287 5.79 24.54 -1.54
C GLU A 287 5.71 23.55 -2.72
N TYR A 288 4.49 23.23 -3.15
CA TYR A 288 4.21 22.33 -4.27
C TYR A 288 3.15 22.94 -5.20
N ASP A 289 3.34 22.79 -6.50
CA ASP A 289 2.40 23.25 -7.53
C ASP A 289 1.33 22.20 -7.84
N VAL A 290 1.70 20.91 -7.72
CA VAL A 290 0.82 19.76 -7.95
C VAL A 290 0.98 18.74 -6.81
N VAL A 291 -0.12 18.16 -6.36
CA VAL A 291 -0.13 17.04 -5.40
C VAL A 291 -0.84 15.84 -6.02
N ILE A 292 -0.20 14.67 -5.97
CA ILE A 292 -0.70 13.41 -6.51
C ILE A 292 -0.97 12.45 -5.36
N LEU A 293 -2.22 12.07 -5.13
CA LEU A 293 -2.59 11.08 -4.10
C LEU A 293 -2.86 9.73 -4.79
N SER A 294 -2.05 8.70 -4.52
CA SER A 294 -2.06 7.46 -5.32
C SER A 294 -2.41 6.18 -4.57
N GLY A 295 -3.63 5.73 -4.84
CA GLY A 295 -4.09 4.36 -4.66
C GLY A 295 -4.45 3.97 -3.22
N ASN A 296 -5.06 2.79 -3.12
CA ASN A 296 -5.51 2.18 -1.86
C ASN A 296 -4.40 2.19 -0.78
N PRO A 297 -4.73 2.62 0.46
CA PRO A 297 -6.06 2.95 0.97
C PRO A 297 -6.52 4.38 0.65
N TYR A 298 -7.79 4.58 0.32
CA TYR A 298 -8.29 5.89 -0.14
C TYR A 298 -8.58 6.97 0.93
N PRO A 299 -8.80 6.71 2.24
CA PRO A 299 -9.19 7.77 3.19
C PRO A 299 -8.23 8.96 3.30
N TYR A 300 -6.94 8.81 3.01
CA TYR A 300 -6.02 9.96 3.03
C TYR A 300 -6.22 10.93 1.85
N PHE A 301 -7.15 10.65 0.92
CA PHE A 301 -7.49 11.56 -0.17
C PHE A 301 -8.10 12.88 0.32
N ASP A 302 -8.61 12.94 1.57
CA ASP A 302 -8.95 14.20 2.27
C ASP A 302 -7.77 15.21 2.33
N PHE A 303 -6.52 14.74 2.21
CA PHE A 303 -5.33 15.60 2.12
C PHE A 303 -5.32 16.52 0.88
N ALA A 304 -6.14 16.23 -0.14
CA ALA A 304 -6.37 17.13 -1.28
C ALA A 304 -6.85 18.53 -0.83
N SER A 305 -7.79 18.56 0.11
CA SER A 305 -8.34 19.77 0.70
C SER A 305 -7.27 20.57 1.47
N TYR A 306 -6.29 19.89 2.10
CA TYR A 306 -5.12 20.57 2.68
C TYR A 306 -4.23 21.18 1.60
N ALA A 307 -3.79 20.38 0.63
CA ALA A 307 -2.87 20.82 -0.43
C ALA A 307 -3.37 22.09 -1.18
N ARG A 308 -4.66 22.11 -1.54
CA ARG A 308 -5.30 23.28 -2.18
C ARG A 308 -5.32 24.52 -1.30
N ARG A 309 -5.47 24.39 0.03
CA ARG A 309 -5.51 25.52 0.97
C ARG A 309 -4.12 26.00 1.40
N ARG A 310 -3.18 25.07 1.60
CA ARG A 310 -1.82 25.34 2.12
C ARG A 310 -0.86 25.84 1.05
N TRP A 311 -0.95 25.29 -0.16
CA TRP A 311 -0.03 25.57 -1.27
C TRP A 311 -0.71 26.21 -2.47
N THR A 312 -2.04 26.19 -2.55
CA THR A 312 -2.79 26.47 -3.80
C THR A 312 -2.50 25.45 -4.92
N ALA A 313 -2.00 24.27 -4.52
CA ALA A 313 -1.63 23.21 -5.45
C ALA A 313 -2.83 22.67 -6.23
N ARG A 314 -2.57 22.23 -7.46
CA ARG A 314 -3.50 21.45 -8.28
C ARG A 314 -3.47 19.99 -7.79
N VAL A 315 -4.58 19.28 -7.86
CA VAL A 315 -4.68 17.91 -7.30
C VAL A 315 -4.98 16.86 -8.37
N ILE A 316 -4.18 15.79 -8.37
CA ILE A 316 -4.45 14.55 -9.10
C ILE A 316 -4.77 13.44 -8.10
N LEU A 317 -5.91 12.77 -8.25
CA LEU A 317 -6.27 11.56 -7.49
C LEU A 317 -6.12 10.32 -8.37
N ASP A 318 -5.09 9.52 -8.11
CA ASP A 318 -4.82 8.28 -8.85
C ASP A 318 -5.41 7.09 -8.10
N TYR A 319 -6.61 6.67 -8.47
CA TYR A 319 -7.29 5.53 -7.85
C TYR A 319 -6.62 4.18 -8.19
N ARG A 320 -6.03 4.12 -9.39
CA ARG A 320 -5.62 2.89 -10.07
C ARG A 320 -6.83 2.02 -10.43
N ASP A 321 -7.22 1.16 -9.48
CA ASP A 321 -8.47 0.39 -9.49
C ASP A 321 -9.58 1.27 -8.89
N PRO A 322 -10.85 1.16 -9.32
CA PRO A 322 -11.93 1.94 -8.73
C PRO A 322 -12.08 1.66 -7.22
N PHE A 323 -12.68 2.61 -6.49
CA PHE A 323 -12.97 2.45 -5.06
C PHE A 323 -14.34 1.79 -4.85
N VAL A 324 -15.45 2.53 -4.89
CA VAL A 324 -16.77 1.94 -4.58
C VAL A 324 -17.32 1.13 -5.74
N GLY A 325 -17.00 1.53 -6.98
CA GLY A 325 -17.29 0.78 -8.20
C GLY A 325 -16.51 -0.54 -8.33
N ASN A 326 -15.66 -0.92 -7.38
CA ASN A 326 -14.85 -2.13 -7.48
C ASN A 326 -15.69 -3.41 -7.33
N PRO A 327 -15.75 -4.29 -8.35
CA PRO A 327 -16.52 -5.52 -8.31
C PRO A 327 -15.95 -6.57 -7.33
N ARG A 328 -14.73 -6.38 -6.83
CA ARG A 328 -14.13 -7.19 -5.76
C ARG A 328 -14.64 -6.83 -4.36
N HIS A 329 -15.43 -5.76 -4.23
CA HIS A 329 -15.99 -5.31 -2.96
C HIS A 329 -17.50 -5.56 -2.91
N THR A 330 -17.93 -6.42 -1.99
CA THR A 330 -19.34 -6.63 -1.68
C THR A 330 -19.78 -5.60 -0.64
N TRP A 331 -20.64 -4.67 -1.04
CA TRP A 331 -21.16 -3.61 -0.17
C TRP A 331 -22.62 -3.88 0.22
N GLY A 332 -22.98 -3.58 1.46
CA GLY A 332 -24.39 -3.32 1.80
C GLY A 332 -24.86 -1.99 1.18
N ALA A 333 -26.14 -1.87 0.83
CA ALA A 333 -26.63 -0.71 0.07
C ALA A 333 -26.36 0.65 0.74
N GLU A 334 -26.51 0.73 2.07
CA GLU A 334 -26.21 1.95 2.83
C GLU A 334 -24.71 2.26 2.87
N ALA A 335 -23.86 1.26 3.12
CA ALA A 335 -22.41 1.39 3.09
C ALA A 335 -21.90 1.80 1.71
N LYS A 336 -22.50 1.25 0.63
CA LYS A 336 -22.17 1.64 -0.75
C LYS A 336 -22.48 3.10 -1.00
N LYS A 337 -23.69 3.55 -0.67
CA LYS A 337 -24.12 4.95 -0.85
C LYS A 337 -23.28 5.93 -0.02
N ASP A 338 -22.91 5.53 1.20
CA ASP A 338 -22.08 6.34 2.08
C ASP A 338 -20.63 6.47 1.59
N ALA A 339 -20.09 5.39 1.01
CA ALA A 339 -18.79 5.41 0.35
C ALA A 339 -18.84 6.17 -1.00
N GLU A 340 -19.92 6.07 -1.78
CA GLU A 340 -20.13 6.85 -3.02
C GLU A 340 -20.14 8.35 -2.71
N TYR A 341 -20.75 8.76 -1.59
CA TYR A 341 -20.72 10.14 -1.11
C TYR A 341 -19.30 10.61 -0.77
N LEU A 342 -18.48 9.76 -0.13
CA LEU A 342 -17.09 10.08 0.18
C LEU A 342 -16.21 10.14 -1.08
N GLU A 343 -16.36 9.19 -2.01
CA GLU A 343 -15.65 9.19 -3.30
C GLU A 343 -15.99 10.45 -4.12
N ALA A 344 -17.26 10.86 -4.15
CA ALA A 344 -17.68 12.10 -4.77
C ALA A 344 -17.07 13.35 -4.10
N GLY A 345 -16.94 13.34 -2.76
CA GLY A 345 -16.28 14.41 -2.00
C GLY A 345 -14.80 14.57 -2.38
N TRP A 346 -14.03 13.48 -2.38
CA TRP A 346 -12.63 13.49 -2.82
C TRP A 346 -12.50 13.94 -4.28
N ASN A 347 -13.36 13.43 -5.17
CA ASN A 347 -13.35 13.76 -6.60
C ASN A 347 -13.94 15.14 -6.94
N LEU A 348 -14.37 15.92 -5.94
CA LEU A 348 -14.70 17.35 -6.06
C LEU A 348 -13.47 18.23 -5.78
N ASP A 349 -12.57 17.80 -4.89
CA ASP A 349 -11.29 18.46 -4.61
C ASP A 349 -10.21 18.13 -5.66
N ALA A 350 -10.41 17.11 -6.49
CA ALA A 350 -9.52 16.76 -7.60
C ALA A 350 -9.69 17.70 -8.81
N ASP A 351 -8.57 18.13 -9.41
CA ASP A 351 -8.59 18.73 -10.76
C ASP A 351 -8.56 17.65 -11.85
N ILE A 352 -7.88 16.52 -11.59
CA ILE A 352 -7.87 15.33 -12.44
C ILE A 352 -7.98 14.08 -11.57
N VAL A 353 -8.79 13.12 -12.00
CA VAL A 353 -8.81 11.76 -11.46
C VAL A 353 -8.14 10.82 -12.47
N THR A 354 -7.20 9.98 -12.05
CA THR A 354 -6.55 8.98 -12.92
C THR A 354 -6.90 7.55 -12.53
N VAL A 355 -7.12 6.72 -13.55
CA VAL A 355 -7.44 5.29 -13.44
C VAL A 355 -6.67 4.50 -14.49
N VAL A 356 -6.59 3.16 -14.36
CA VAL A 356 -5.70 2.36 -15.23
C VAL A 356 -6.30 1.96 -16.58
N ASN A 357 -7.62 2.02 -16.75
CA ASN A 357 -8.31 1.63 -17.99
C ASN A 357 -9.73 2.24 -18.09
N GLN A 358 -10.41 2.01 -19.22
CA GLN A 358 -11.75 2.54 -19.49
C GLN A 358 -12.83 1.94 -18.56
N GLY A 359 -12.79 0.63 -18.28
CA GLY A 359 -13.74 0.00 -17.36
C GLY A 359 -13.68 0.58 -15.95
N CYS A 360 -12.48 0.93 -15.46
CA CYS A 360 -12.31 1.68 -14.21
C CYS A 360 -12.93 3.08 -14.31
N LYS A 361 -12.69 3.80 -15.42
CA LYS A 361 -13.22 5.16 -15.67
C LYS A 361 -14.75 5.22 -15.70
N ASP A 362 -15.39 4.16 -16.16
CA ASP A 362 -16.85 4.06 -16.27
C ASP A 362 -17.54 3.79 -14.92
N VAL A 363 -16.82 3.24 -13.93
CA VAL A 363 -17.37 2.93 -12.59
C VAL A 363 -16.84 3.84 -11.47
N THR A 364 -15.87 4.73 -11.75
CA THR A 364 -15.43 5.78 -10.82
C THR A 364 -16.53 6.82 -10.59
N VAL A 365 -16.78 7.15 -9.32
CA VAL A 365 -17.77 8.15 -8.93
C VAL A 365 -17.27 9.55 -9.29
N ARG A 366 -18.12 10.36 -9.93
CA ARG A 366 -17.77 11.75 -10.27
C ARG A 366 -18.16 12.69 -9.13
N GLY A 367 -17.25 13.59 -8.75
CA GLY A 367 -17.58 14.67 -7.81
C GLY A 367 -18.45 15.77 -8.42
N SER A 368 -18.35 15.98 -9.73
CA SER A 368 -19.18 16.90 -10.51
C SER A 368 -19.36 16.41 -11.96
N ALA A 369 -20.28 17.02 -12.72
CA ALA A 369 -20.40 16.76 -14.15
C ALA A 369 -19.12 17.11 -14.95
N GLN A 370 -18.27 17.98 -14.39
CA GLN A 370 -17.02 18.46 -14.96
C GLN A 370 -15.79 17.68 -14.48
N THR A 371 -15.92 16.74 -13.52
CA THR A 371 -14.79 15.94 -13.02
C THR A 371 -14.11 15.22 -14.19
N ARG A 372 -12.86 15.61 -14.45
CA ARG A 372 -12.03 15.04 -15.52
C ARG A 372 -11.44 13.72 -15.05
N ILE A 373 -11.67 12.66 -15.82
CA ILE A 373 -11.12 11.33 -15.56
C ILE A 373 -10.24 10.92 -16.74
N GLU A 374 -8.95 10.74 -16.47
CA GLU A 374 -7.90 10.37 -17.42
C GLU A 374 -7.46 8.92 -17.21
N ILE A 375 -6.95 8.28 -18.27
CA ILE A 375 -6.41 6.92 -18.19
C ILE A 375 -4.89 6.98 -18.17
N VAL A 376 -4.29 6.42 -17.13
CA VAL A 376 -2.83 6.28 -16.95
C VAL A 376 -2.57 4.81 -16.59
N PRO A 377 -2.21 3.94 -17.55
CA PRO A 377 -2.06 2.50 -17.30
C PRO A 377 -1.03 2.16 -16.21
N ASN A 378 -1.20 1.00 -15.57
CA ASN A 378 -0.26 0.53 -14.54
C ASN A 378 1.14 0.27 -15.10
N GLY A 379 1.18 -0.39 -16.26
CA GLY A 379 2.38 -0.77 -17.00
C GLY A 379 3.36 -1.74 -16.32
N PHE A 380 4.32 -2.22 -17.11
CA PHE A 380 5.50 -2.95 -16.63
C PHE A 380 6.71 -2.01 -16.55
N ASP A 381 7.64 -2.30 -15.65
CA ASP A 381 8.90 -1.54 -15.56
C ASP A 381 9.90 -2.12 -16.55
N GLU A 382 10.15 -1.35 -17.61
CA GLU A 382 11.04 -1.70 -18.72
C GLU A 382 12.53 -1.59 -18.39
N ARG A 383 12.90 -1.05 -17.22
CA ARG A 383 14.29 -0.97 -16.75
C ARG A 383 14.81 -2.32 -16.25
N VAL A 384 13.91 -3.27 -15.97
CA VAL A 384 14.27 -4.67 -15.75
C VAL A 384 14.33 -5.36 -17.13
N PRO A 385 15.51 -5.70 -17.64
CA PRO A 385 15.64 -6.21 -19.00
C PRO A 385 14.95 -7.56 -19.16
N ALA A 386 14.17 -7.70 -20.23
CA ALA A 386 13.67 -8.98 -20.67
C ALA A 386 14.86 -9.89 -21.05
N PRO A 387 15.03 -11.08 -20.43
CA PRO A 387 15.99 -12.05 -20.91
C PRO A 387 15.57 -12.56 -22.31
N PRO A 388 16.52 -12.97 -23.16
CA PRO A 388 16.18 -13.57 -24.45
C PRO A 388 15.30 -14.81 -24.25
N VAL A 389 14.30 -14.98 -25.11
CA VAL A 389 13.48 -16.19 -25.15
C VAL A 389 14.35 -17.36 -25.61
N VAL A 390 14.20 -18.50 -24.97
CA VAL A 390 14.93 -19.72 -25.30
C VAL A 390 14.21 -20.43 -26.45
N ASP A 391 14.93 -20.67 -27.56
CA ASP A 391 14.39 -21.37 -28.72
C ASP A 391 13.82 -22.75 -28.34
N ARG A 392 12.53 -22.94 -28.64
CA ARG A 392 11.84 -24.21 -28.43
C ARG A 392 12.48 -25.30 -29.27
N GLN A 393 12.86 -26.40 -28.61
CA GLN A 393 13.45 -27.55 -29.30
C GLN A 393 12.39 -28.29 -30.11
N PRO A 394 12.67 -28.70 -31.37
CA PRO A 394 11.71 -29.44 -32.18
C PRO A 394 11.20 -30.71 -31.45
N GLY A 395 9.87 -30.82 -31.33
CA GLY A 395 9.23 -31.94 -30.64
C GLY A 395 9.17 -31.86 -29.11
N SER A 396 9.62 -30.77 -28.48
CA SER A 396 9.36 -30.55 -27.05
C SER A 396 7.87 -30.27 -26.80
N PRO A 397 7.37 -30.43 -25.57
CA PRO A 397 6.03 -29.95 -25.19
C PRO A 397 5.84 -28.46 -25.50
N VAL A 398 4.58 -28.02 -25.59
CA VAL A 398 4.20 -26.60 -25.61
C VAL A 398 3.96 -26.13 -24.19
N ARG A 399 4.61 -25.03 -23.79
CA ARG A 399 4.62 -24.53 -22.41
C ARG A 399 3.77 -23.29 -22.25
N PHE A 400 2.65 -23.47 -21.59
CA PHE A 400 1.81 -22.38 -21.09
C PHE A 400 2.31 -21.92 -19.73
N SER A 401 2.22 -20.64 -19.40
CA SER A 401 2.73 -20.11 -18.14
C SER A 401 1.82 -19.10 -17.47
N HIS A 402 1.77 -19.10 -16.13
CA HIS A 402 0.98 -18.14 -15.36
C HIS A 402 1.78 -17.57 -14.20
N ALA A 403 2.19 -16.30 -14.33
CA ALA A 403 2.87 -15.57 -13.27
C ALA A 403 1.88 -14.93 -12.28
N GLY A 404 2.07 -15.18 -11.00
CA GLY A 404 1.32 -14.59 -9.89
C GLY A 404 0.23 -15.48 -9.29
N GLN A 405 -0.67 -14.83 -8.54
CA GLN A 405 -1.74 -15.51 -7.82
C GLN A 405 -2.89 -15.93 -8.74
N ILE A 406 -3.35 -17.16 -8.56
CA ILE A 406 -4.60 -17.69 -9.09
C ILE A 406 -5.71 -17.39 -8.07
N TYR A 407 -6.80 -16.77 -8.51
CA TYR A 407 -7.93 -16.40 -7.66
C TYR A 407 -9.07 -17.42 -7.76
N LYS A 408 -9.84 -17.58 -6.67
CA LYS A 408 -11.03 -18.47 -6.65
C LYS A 408 -12.07 -18.11 -7.72
N ILE A 409 -12.15 -16.83 -8.10
CA ILE A 409 -13.06 -16.35 -9.16
C ILE A 409 -12.58 -16.68 -10.57
N THR A 410 -11.31 -17.05 -10.76
CA THR A 410 -10.68 -17.40 -12.05
C THR A 410 -9.82 -18.66 -11.88
N PRO A 411 -10.43 -19.82 -11.60
CA PRO A 411 -9.69 -21.05 -11.35
C PRO A 411 -9.19 -21.67 -12.67
N PRO A 412 -8.07 -22.42 -12.66
CA PRO A 412 -7.42 -22.93 -13.86
C PRO A 412 -7.99 -24.28 -14.33
N ASP A 413 -8.97 -24.86 -13.63
CA ASP A 413 -9.41 -26.26 -13.76
C ASP A 413 -9.65 -26.69 -15.21
N LYS A 414 -10.36 -25.86 -15.98
CA LYS A 414 -10.75 -26.16 -17.37
C LYS A 414 -9.55 -26.18 -18.32
N LEU A 415 -8.59 -25.29 -18.13
CA LEU A 415 -7.32 -25.32 -18.88
C LEU A 415 -6.54 -26.59 -18.56
N LEU A 416 -6.50 -26.99 -17.29
CA LEU A 416 -5.77 -28.18 -16.86
C LEU A 416 -6.44 -29.47 -17.33
N GLU A 417 -7.77 -29.54 -17.32
CA GLU A 417 -8.53 -30.64 -17.91
C GLU A 417 -8.37 -30.72 -19.44
N ALA A 418 -8.23 -29.57 -20.12
CA ALA A 418 -7.93 -29.52 -21.54
C ALA A 418 -6.51 -30.03 -21.84
N ILE A 419 -5.52 -29.63 -21.03
CA ILE A 419 -4.10 -30.02 -21.17
C ILE A 419 -3.86 -31.51 -20.87
N ALA A 420 -4.59 -32.12 -19.93
CA ALA A 420 -4.34 -33.48 -19.43
C ALA A 420 -4.43 -34.64 -20.46
N GLY A 421 -4.79 -34.35 -21.72
CA GLY A 421 -4.76 -35.29 -22.84
C GLY A 421 -3.83 -34.88 -23.98
N THR A 422 -2.86 -34.00 -23.72
CA THR A 422 -1.98 -33.37 -24.73
C THR A 422 -0.52 -33.38 -24.30
N ASP A 423 0.40 -33.14 -25.26
CA ASP A 423 1.82 -32.90 -25.00
C ASP A 423 2.08 -31.44 -24.51
N ALA A 424 1.14 -30.81 -23.82
CA ALA A 424 1.33 -29.47 -23.25
C ALA A 424 1.69 -29.52 -21.76
N GLU A 425 2.40 -28.49 -21.31
CA GLU A 425 2.80 -28.26 -19.92
C GLU A 425 2.25 -26.91 -19.44
N PHE A 426 1.83 -26.82 -18.17
CA PHE A 426 1.41 -25.56 -17.53
C PHE A 426 2.36 -25.18 -16.38
N HIS A 427 3.04 -24.06 -16.53
CA HIS A 427 4.03 -23.53 -15.59
C HIS A 427 3.38 -22.47 -14.69
N GLN A 428 3.09 -22.83 -13.45
CA GLN A 428 2.55 -21.89 -12.45
C GLN A 428 3.69 -21.27 -11.65
N ILE A 429 3.84 -19.94 -11.68
CA ILE A 429 4.91 -19.21 -10.98
C ILE A 429 4.29 -18.33 -9.90
N GLY A 430 4.39 -18.70 -8.62
CA GLY A 430 3.87 -17.86 -7.54
C GLY A 430 3.50 -18.59 -6.26
N ALA A 431 2.40 -18.16 -5.63
CA ALA A 431 1.87 -18.80 -4.44
C ALA A 431 1.40 -20.23 -4.77
N PRO A 432 1.68 -21.24 -3.93
CA PRO A 432 1.22 -22.61 -4.18
C PRO A 432 -0.31 -22.70 -4.28
N VAL A 433 -0.80 -23.37 -5.31
CA VAL A 433 -2.22 -23.76 -5.38
C VAL A 433 -2.39 -25.07 -4.60
N THR A 434 -3.39 -25.13 -3.72
CA THR A 434 -3.61 -26.27 -2.81
C THR A 434 -4.13 -27.53 -3.49
N GLN A 435 -4.63 -27.40 -4.71
CA GLN A 435 -5.18 -28.50 -5.50
C GLN A 435 -4.05 -29.27 -6.18
N ASP A 436 -4.17 -30.60 -6.23
CA ASP A 436 -3.32 -31.42 -7.08
C ASP A 436 -3.84 -31.34 -8.54
N PHE A 437 -2.90 -31.23 -9.48
CA PHE A 437 -3.19 -30.99 -10.89
C PHE A 437 -2.49 -32.02 -11.81
N GLY A 438 -1.86 -33.05 -11.24
CA GLY A 438 -1.23 -34.12 -12.01
C GLY A 438 0.08 -33.71 -12.71
N ALA A 439 0.57 -34.60 -13.57
CA ALA A 439 1.93 -34.57 -14.11
C ALA A 439 2.23 -33.40 -15.08
N HIS A 440 1.21 -32.75 -15.63
CA HIS A 440 1.35 -31.68 -16.64
C HIS A 440 1.55 -30.29 -16.03
N VAL A 441 1.63 -30.16 -14.70
CA VAL A 441 1.78 -28.87 -14.02
C VAL A 441 3.14 -28.73 -13.33
N VAL A 442 3.97 -27.84 -13.88
CA VAL A 442 5.26 -27.46 -13.28
C VAL A 442 5.02 -26.28 -12.34
N ARG A 443 5.35 -26.46 -11.05
CA ARG A 443 5.13 -25.44 -10.01
C ARG A 443 6.44 -24.77 -9.63
N HIS A 444 6.48 -23.45 -9.77
CA HIS A 444 7.58 -22.59 -9.33
C HIS A 444 7.10 -21.75 -8.15
N PRO A 445 7.94 -21.58 -7.09
CA PRO A 445 7.56 -20.80 -5.93
C PRO A 445 7.41 -19.30 -6.29
N ARG A 446 7.02 -18.49 -5.31
CA ARG A 446 7.11 -17.03 -5.42
C ARG A 446 8.58 -16.63 -5.48
N VAL A 447 9.03 -16.19 -6.66
CA VAL A 447 10.41 -15.74 -6.95
C VAL A 447 10.48 -14.22 -7.15
N SER A 448 11.69 -13.68 -7.36
CA SER A 448 11.89 -12.27 -7.74
C SER A 448 11.35 -11.99 -9.16
N ARG A 449 11.16 -10.72 -9.53
CA ARG A 449 10.69 -10.38 -10.90
C ARG A 449 11.67 -10.82 -11.98
N GLU A 450 12.97 -10.64 -11.77
CA GLU A 450 14.00 -11.13 -12.71
C GLU A 450 13.90 -12.64 -12.93
N GLU A 451 13.77 -13.42 -11.85
CA GLU A 451 13.68 -14.87 -11.94
C GLU A 451 12.35 -15.31 -12.57
N ALA A 452 11.25 -14.60 -12.29
CA ALA A 452 9.98 -14.81 -12.99
C ALA A 452 10.13 -14.57 -14.51
N LEU A 453 10.83 -13.51 -14.93
CA LEU A 453 11.10 -13.24 -16.34
C LEU A 453 11.99 -14.32 -16.98
N ARG A 454 13.02 -14.82 -16.28
CA ARG A 454 13.85 -15.96 -16.74
C ARG A 454 13.04 -17.24 -16.89
N LEU A 455 12.13 -17.53 -15.97
CA LEU A 455 11.24 -18.69 -16.06
C LEU A 455 10.27 -18.54 -17.24
N LEU A 456 9.67 -17.35 -17.41
CA LEU A 456 8.76 -17.05 -18.51
C LEU A 456 9.44 -17.13 -19.88
N SER A 457 10.72 -16.73 -20.00
CA SER A 457 11.47 -16.83 -21.27
C SER A 457 11.82 -18.26 -21.70
N THR A 458 11.47 -19.28 -20.89
CA THR A 458 11.52 -20.71 -21.26
C THR A 458 10.17 -21.29 -21.70
N THR A 459 9.15 -20.44 -21.81
CA THR A 459 7.74 -20.81 -22.07
C THR A 459 7.27 -20.22 -23.40
N ASP A 460 6.25 -20.83 -24.00
CA ASP A 460 5.74 -20.48 -25.34
C ASP A 460 4.59 -19.46 -25.28
N CYS A 461 3.76 -19.52 -24.24
CA CYS A 461 2.52 -18.75 -24.15
C CYS A 461 2.22 -18.33 -22.72
N GLY A 462 2.07 -17.02 -22.48
CA GLY A 462 1.58 -16.49 -21.22
C GLY A 462 0.06 -16.59 -21.10
N VAL A 463 -0.44 -17.11 -19.99
CA VAL A 463 -1.87 -17.32 -19.73
C VAL A 463 -2.41 -16.27 -18.77
N THR A 464 -3.53 -15.67 -19.15
CA THR A 464 -4.30 -14.70 -18.37
C THR A 464 -5.76 -15.14 -18.30
N PHE A 465 -6.37 -15.04 -17.12
CA PHE A 465 -7.79 -15.29 -16.90
C PHE A 465 -8.52 -13.97 -16.65
N ILE A 466 -9.70 -13.79 -17.23
CA ILE A 466 -10.58 -12.64 -16.95
C ILE A 466 -11.68 -13.04 -15.97
N GLY A 467 -11.99 -12.15 -15.02
CA GLY A 467 -13.19 -12.26 -14.21
C GLY A 467 -14.44 -11.79 -14.96
N ASP A 468 -15.62 -12.02 -14.38
CA ASP A 468 -16.90 -11.66 -15.00
C ASP A 468 -17.15 -10.14 -15.04
N SER A 469 -16.30 -9.33 -14.41
CA SER A 469 -16.48 -7.88 -14.28
C SER A 469 -15.93 -7.07 -15.46
N GLY A 470 -14.97 -7.61 -16.21
CA GLY A 470 -14.39 -6.99 -17.39
C GLY A 470 -13.48 -5.77 -17.14
N ILE A 471 -13.31 -5.30 -15.90
CA ILE A 471 -12.45 -4.14 -15.60
C ILE A 471 -11.00 -4.51 -15.28
N GLU A 472 -10.70 -5.81 -15.07
CA GLU A 472 -9.37 -6.23 -14.64
C GLU A 472 -8.34 -6.14 -15.77
N THR A 473 -7.24 -5.42 -15.54
CA THR A 473 -6.05 -5.40 -16.40
C THR A 473 -4.83 -5.97 -15.65
N PRO A 474 -4.69 -7.30 -15.58
CA PRO A 474 -3.66 -7.98 -14.80
C PRO A 474 -2.27 -7.78 -15.41
N THR A 475 -1.41 -7.02 -14.73
CA THR A 475 -0.13 -6.53 -15.29
C THR A 475 0.85 -7.59 -15.77
N LYS A 476 0.70 -8.85 -15.34
CA LYS A 476 1.47 -10.02 -15.84
C LYS A 476 1.45 -10.13 -17.37
N MET A 477 0.34 -9.71 -18.00
CA MET A 477 0.18 -9.72 -19.46
C MET A 477 1.25 -8.86 -20.14
N PHE A 478 1.66 -7.74 -19.52
CA PHE A 478 2.62 -6.82 -20.09
C PHE A 478 4.05 -7.40 -20.03
N ASP A 479 4.37 -8.17 -18.99
CA ASP A 479 5.64 -8.93 -18.94
C ASP A 479 5.67 -10.01 -20.06
N TYR A 480 4.54 -10.63 -20.39
CA TYR A 480 4.45 -11.58 -21.52
C TYR A 480 4.65 -10.89 -22.88
N LEU A 481 4.00 -9.73 -23.09
CA LEU A 481 4.18 -8.92 -24.30
C LEU A 481 5.63 -8.43 -24.44
N ALA A 482 6.26 -8.00 -23.34
CA ALA A 482 7.65 -7.53 -23.31
C ALA A 482 8.69 -8.64 -23.57
N LEU A 483 8.34 -9.89 -23.25
CA LEU A 483 9.11 -11.08 -23.62
C LEU A 483 8.84 -11.55 -25.06
N GLY A 484 7.94 -10.90 -25.81
CA GLY A 484 7.56 -11.35 -27.15
C GLY A 484 6.78 -12.66 -27.18
N LEU A 485 6.17 -13.08 -26.05
CA LEU A 485 5.39 -14.32 -25.97
C LEU A 485 4.01 -14.15 -26.60
N ASP A 486 3.44 -15.25 -27.10
CA ASP A 486 2.00 -15.35 -27.30
C ASP A 486 1.25 -15.21 -25.96
N VAL A 487 0.03 -14.70 -26.00
CA VAL A 487 -0.82 -14.48 -24.82
C VAL A 487 -2.17 -15.16 -25.01
N LEU A 488 -2.43 -16.20 -24.22
CA LEU A 488 -3.73 -16.86 -24.14
C LEU A 488 -4.59 -16.18 -23.07
N ILE A 489 -5.73 -15.66 -23.49
CA ILE A 489 -6.71 -14.98 -22.65
C ILE A 489 -7.95 -15.84 -22.55
N LEU A 490 -8.16 -16.41 -21.36
CA LEU A 490 -9.32 -17.22 -21.01
C LEU A 490 -10.41 -16.32 -20.44
N HIS A 491 -11.47 -16.13 -21.22
CA HIS A 491 -12.64 -15.34 -20.88
C HIS A 491 -13.87 -16.24 -20.72
N ARG A 492 -14.84 -15.87 -19.87
CA ARG A 492 -16.13 -16.57 -19.83
C ARG A 492 -17.03 -16.05 -20.94
N ASP A 493 -18.06 -15.27 -20.59
CA ASP A 493 -19.04 -14.79 -21.55
C ASP A 493 -18.80 -13.34 -22.00
N LEU A 494 -17.85 -12.63 -21.36
CA LEU A 494 -17.52 -11.23 -21.68
C LEU A 494 -16.13 -11.14 -22.33
N ARG A 495 -16.11 -10.85 -23.65
CA ARG A 495 -14.90 -10.56 -24.43
C ARG A 495 -14.82 -9.08 -24.78
N GLU A 496 -15.73 -8.64 -25.66
CA GLU A 496 -15.78 -7.27 -26.18
C GLU A 496 -16.29 -6.30 -25.12
N GLY A 497 -15.81 -5.06 -25.14
CA GLY A 497 -16.09 -4.06 -24.10
C GLY A 497 -15.36 -4.28 -22.77
N THR A 498 -14.55 -5.34 -22.61
CA THR A 498 -13.64 -5.46 -21.46
C THR A 498 -12.46 -4.49 -21.59
N ALA A 499 -11.93 -4.07 -20.45
CA ALA A 499 -10.73 -3.23 -20.39
C ALA A 499 -9.53 -3.84 -21.13
N MET A 500 -9.32 -5.17 -21.00
CA MET A 500 -8.27 -5.86 -21.75
C MET A 500 -8.55 -5.95 -23.25
N TRP A 501 -9.81 -6.06 -23.67
CA TRP A 501 -10.15 -6.12 -25.10
C TRP A 501 -9.80 -4.81 -25.79
N GLU A 502 -10.23 -3.68 -25.24
CA GLU A 502 -9.90 -2.37 -25.81
C GLU A 502 -8.38 -2.10 -25.80
N MET A 503 -7.65 -2.58 -24.79
CA MET A 503 -6.19 -2.45 -24.73
C MET A 503 -5.44 -3.34 -25.72
N LEU A 504 -5.92 -4.54 -26.02
CA LEU A 504 -5.21 -5.54 -26.83
C LEU A 504 -5.77 -5.73 -28.25
N ARG A 505 -6.78 -4.96 -28.63
CA ARG A 505 -7.41 -5.08 -29.94
C ARG A 505 -6.41 -4.79 -31.06
N GLY A 506 -6.12 -5.81 -31.87
CA GLY A 506 -5.17 -5.72 -32.98
C GLY A 506 -3.71 -6.01 -32.59
N VAL A 507 -3.43 -6.34 -31.33
CA VAL A 507 -2.11 -6.82 -30.90
C VAL A 507 -1.94 -8.26 -31.40
N GLU A 508 -0.92 -8.52 -32.24
CA GLU A 508 -0.63 -9.87 -32.75
C GLU A 508 -0.28 -10.83 -31.60
N GLY A 509 -0.48 -12.13 -31.78
CA GLY A 509 -0.16 -13.15 -30.78
C GLY A 509 -1.04 -13.13 -29.53
N VAL A 510 -2.18 -12.41 -29.56
CA VAL A 510 -3.17 -12.42 -28.46
C VAL A 510 -4.36 -13.28 -28.87
N TYR A 511 -4.53 -14.40 -28.18
CA TYR A 511 -5.57 -15.39 -28.42
C TYR A 511 -6.66 -15.28 -27.38
N TRP A 512 -7.89 -15.00 -27.83
CA TRP A 512 -9.08 -14.93 -26.99
C TRP A 512 -9.85 -16.23 -27.11
N VAL A 513 -9.86 -17.01 -26.04
CA VAL A 513 -10.47 -18.35 -26.00
C VAL A 513 -11.46 -18.40 -24.84
N ARG A 514 -12.59 -19.06 -25.06
CA ARG A 514 -13.58 -19.23 -24.01
C ARG A 514 -13.04 -20.19 -22.94
N ASP A 515 -13.26 -19.83 -21.68
CA ASP A 515 -12.96 -20.61 -20.49
C ASP A 515 -13.95 -21.79 -20.41
N ASP A 516 -13.79 -22.76 -21.31
CA ASP A 516 -14.40 -24.08 -21.30
C ASP A 516 -13.48 -25.11 -21.97
N VAL A 517 -13.63 -26.37 -21.60
CA VAL A 517 -12.68 -27.44 -21.96
C VAL A 517 -12.69 -27.72 -23.48
N GLU A 518 -13.83 -27.52 -24.14
CA GLU A 518 -13.99 -27.75 -25.58
C GLU A 518 -13.25 -26.67 -26.39
N SER A 519 -13.52 -25.40 -26.11
CA SER A 519 -12.88 -24.26 -26.77
C SER A 519 -11.36 -24.24 -26.54
N ILE A 520 -10.90 -24.60 -25.34
CA ILE A 520 -9.47 -24.70 -25.04
C ILE A 520 -8.84 -25.87 -25.80
N ARG A 521 -9.50 -27.03 -25.92
CA ARG A 521 -8.98 -28.17 -26.73
C ARG A 521 -8.91 -27.83 -28.22
N GLU A 522 -9.89 -27.12 -28.78
CA GLU A 522 -9.86 -26.66 -30.18
C GLU A 522 -8.67 -25.70 -30.42
N PHE A 523 -8.45 -24.76 -29.51
CA PHE A 523 -7.27 -23.90 -29.53
C PHE A 523 -5.97 -24.72 -29.45
N LEU A 524 -5.82 -25.60 -28.45
CA LEU A 524 -4.62 -26.42 -28.27
C LEU A 524 -4.31 -27.32 -29.48
N ALA A 525 -5.33 -27.82 -30.18
CA ALA A 525 -5.16 -28.66 -31.36
C ALA A 525 -4.65 -27.91 -32.61
N THR A 526 -4.78 -26.58 -32.63
CA THR A 526 -4.41 -25.72 -33.77
C THR A 526 -3.29 -24.73 -33.46
N TYR A 527 -3.01 -24.50 -32.17
CA TYR A 527 -2.01 -23.56 -31.70
C TYR A 527 -0.58 -23.97 -32.10
N GLN A 528 0.15 -23.01 -32.66
CA GLN A 528 1.57 -23.12 -32.97
C GLN A 528 2.27 -21.90 -32.36
N PRO A 529 3.17 -22.09 -31.39
CA PRO A 529 3.90 -21.00 -30.76
C PRO A 529 4.57 -20.07 -31.76
N ARG A 530 4.41 -18.76 -31.55
CA ARG A 530 5.12 -17.69 -32.24
C ARG A 530 5.87 -16.84 -31.22
N GLN A 531 7.00 -16.31 -31.67
CA GLN A 531 7.71 -15.24 -30.96
C GLN A 531 7.48 -13.94 -31.73
N HIS A 532 7.26 -12.86 -30.98
CA HIS A 532 7.02 -11.50 -31.48
C HIS A 532 8.18 -10.63 -31.01
N PRO A 533 9.30 -10.59 -31.77
CA PRO A 533 10.51 -9.87 -31.35
C PRO A 533 10.35 -8.34 -31.38
N GLU A 534 9.23 -7.81 -31.86
CA GLU A 534 8.96 -6.38 -31.98
C GLU A 534 8.64 -5.75 -30.60
N PRO A 535 9.53 -4.93 -30.02
CA PRO A 535 9.31 -4.32 -28.70
C PRO A 535 8.13 -3.32 -28.71
N GLU A 536 7.83 -2.73 -29.87
CA GLU A 536 6.71 -1.81 -30.11
C GLU A 536 5.36 -2.38 -29.64
N ARG A 537 5.19 -3.71 -29.69
CA ARG A 537 4.01 -4.43 -29.19
C ARG A 537 3.75 -4.21 -27.68
N ALA A 538 4.81 -3.94 -26.92
CA ALA A 538 4.76 -3.72 -25.47
C ALA A 538 4.89 -2.23 -25.07
N GLU A 539 5.43 -1.37 -25.94
CA GLU A 539 5.71 0.06 -25.65
C GLU A 539 4.53 0.85 -25.04
N PRO A 540 3.27 0.74 -25.52
CA PRO A 540 2.13 1.44 -24.91
C PRO A 540 1.87 1.05 -23.44
N PHE A 541 2.40 -0.09 -23.00
CA PHE A 541 2.24 -0.64 -21.65
C PHE A 541 3.49 -0.50 -20.78
N MET A 542 4.54 0.18 -21.25
CA MET A 542 5.70 0.52 -20.40
C MET A 542 5.32 1.56 -19.35
N ARG A 543 5.93 1.49 -18.15
CA ARG A 543 5.78 2.55 -17.13
C ARG A 543 6.38 3.86 -17.62
N ARG A 544 7.41 3.84 -18.47
CA ARG A 544 7.87 5.03 -19.19
C ARG A 544 6.73 5.76 -19.89
N SER A 545 5.94 5.05 -20.68
CA SER A 545 4.83 5.60 -21.48
C SER A 545 3.72 6.17 -20.61
N SER A 546 3.34 5.49 -19.52
CA SER A 546 2.33 6.02 -18.58
C SER A 546 2.86 7.18 -17.72
N THR A 547 4.17 7.23 -17.45
CA THR A 547 4.82 8.36 -16.76
C THR A 547 4.90 9.59 -17.65
N LEU A 548 5.21 9.44 -18.94
CA LEU A 548 5.17 10.54 -19.91
C LEU A 548 3.76 11.13 -20.01
N ARG A 549 2.72 10.28 -20.09
CA ARG A 549 1.33 10.75 -20.03
C ARG A 549 1.01 11.49 -18.73
N LEU A 550 1.54 11.05 -17.59
CA LEU A 550 1.37 11.76 -16.31
C LEU A 550 2.10 13.12 -16.30
N ILE A 551 3.31 13.21 -16.89
CA ILE A 551 4.06 14.46 -17.04
C ILE A 551 3.30 15.49 -17.89
N GLU A 552 2.61 15.05 -18.97
CA GLU A 552 1.73 15.93 -19.75
C GLU A 552 0.63 16.54 -18.88
N LEU A 553 -0.06 15.72 -18.06
CA LEU A 553 -1.12 16.18 -17.16
C LEU A 553 -0.59 17.10 -16.05
N ILE A 554 0.61 16.83 -15.53
CA ILE A 554 1.28 17.68 -14.54
C ILE A 554 1.62 19.05 -15.13
N ARG A 555 2.22 19.10 -16.33
CA ARG A 555 2.55 20.35 -17.03
C ARG A 555 1.31 21.15 -17.38
N GLU A 556 0.25 20.50 -17.88
CA GLU A 556 -1.04 21.15 -18.13
C GLU A 556 -1.61 21.84 -16.88
N LEU A 557 -1.44 21.22 -15.71
CA LEU A 557 -1.87 21.80 -14.42
C LEU A 557 -0.91 22.88 -13.89
N GLY A 558 0.41 22.71 -14.04
CA GLY A 558 1.45 23.59 -13.51
C GLY A 558 1.68 24.87 -14.32
N ASP A 559 1.58 24.80 -15.65
CA ASP A 559 1.75 25.96 -16.56
C ASP A 559 0.65 27.02 -16.37
N HIS A 560 -0.46 26.64 -15.75
CA HIS A 560 -1.47 27.58 -15.24
C HIS A 560 -0.95 28.29 -14.00
N GLY A 561 0.00 29.22 -14.19
CA GLY A 561 0.61 30.05 -13.15
C GLY A 561 -0.44 30.74 -12.27
N PHE A 562 -0.82 30.06 -11.19
CA PHE A 562 -1.94 30.46 -10.36
C PHE A 562 -1.48 31.58 -9.45
N THR A 563 -1.59 32.82 -9.92
CA THR A 563 -1.46 33.99 -9.06
C THR A 563 -2.65 33.96 -8.10
N PRO A 564 -2.47 33.62 -6.81
CA PRO A 564 -3.60 33.53 -5.92
C PRO A 564 -4.18 34.93 -5.76
N PRO A 565 -5.51 35.11 -5.76
CA PRO A 565 -6.13 36.38 -5.40
C PRO A 565 -5.46 36.94 -4.14
N ALA A 566 -5.08 38.22 -4.15
CA ALA A 566 -4.27 38.82 -3.08
C ALA A 566 -4.91 38.64 -1.68
N GLU A 567 -6.23 38.54 -1.64
CA GLU A 567 -7.03 38.23 -0.45
C GLU A 567 -6.74 36.84 0.13
N LEU A 568 -6.53 35.82 -0.70
CA LEU A 568 -6.17 34.46 -0.24
C LEU A 568 -4.74 34.41 0.30
N ARG A 569 -3.77 35.12 -0.31
CA ARG A 569 -2.42 35.29 0.29
C ARG A 569 -2.51 35.94 1.66
N ALA A 570 -3.26 37.04 1.79
CA ALA A 570 -3.46 37.73 3.06
C ALA A 570 -4.19 36.88 4.13
N ILE A 571 -5.01 35.89 3.74
CA ILE A 571 -5.64 34.92 4.66
C ILE A 571 -4.65 33.83 5.08
N ALA A 572 -3.84 33.31 4.15
CA ALA A 572 -2.79 32.33 4.44
C ALA A 572 -1.76 32.93 5.41
N GLU A 573 -1.21 34.11 5.11
CA GLU A 573 -0.25 34.83 5.95
C GLU A 573 -0.78 35.09 7.38
N ARG A 574 -2.08 35.39 7.54
CA ARG A 574 -2.72 35.56 8.85
C ARG A 574 -2.95 34.26 9.60
N SER A 575 -3.09 33.15 8.89
CA SER A 575 -3.24 31.81 9.48
C SER A 575 -1.90 31.26 9.94
N SER A 576 -0.82 31.48 9.17
CA SER A 576 0.55 31.09 9.53
C SER A 576 1.17 31.91 10.68
N ALA A 577 0.58 33.06 11.01
CA ALA A 577 1.02 33.94 12.10
C ALA A 577 0.31 33.67 13.44
N ARG A 578 -0.35 32.52 13.60
CA ARG A 578 -1.07 32.08 14.80
C ARG A 578 -0.64 30.70 15.24
#